data_AF-A0A6N8JGF7-F1
#
_entry.id   AF-A0A6N8JGF7-F1
#
_cell.length_a   1.000
_cell.length_b   1.000
_cell.length_c   1.000
_cell.angle_alpha   90.00
_cell.angle_beta   90.00
_cell.angle_gamma   90.00
#
_symmetry.space_group_name_H-M   'P 1'
#
loop_
_entity.id
_entity.type
_entity.pdbx_description
1 polymer ?
#
loop_
_entity_poly.entity_id
_entity_poly.type
_entity_poly.pdbx_seq_one_letter_code
_entity_poly.pdbx_strand_id
1 'polypeptide(L)' 'MNISGYQWSVLKPLLKQRFTQLSDEDLIFERGKELELFMRLERKIGKPQEDVARIIKGMQQCYLQQSLL' A
#
# COMPACT_ATOMS: atom_id res chain seq x y z
N MET A 1 8.67 5.15 8.48
CA MET A 1 7.26 5.23 8.05
C MET A 1 6.50 4.25 8.93
N ASN A 2 5.47 4.67 9.66
CA ASN A 2 4.63 3.76 10.45
C ASN A 2 3.28 3.65 9.74
N ILE A 3 3.12 2.64 8.90
CA ILE A 3 1.80 2.36 8.34
C ILE A 3 0.98 1.76 9.49
N SER A 4 0.03 2.54 9.99
CA SER A 4 -0.88 2.04 11.03
C SER A 4 -1.87 1.09 10.36
N GLY A 5 -2.13 -0.09 10.95
CA GLY A 5 -2.96 -1.14 10.33
C GLY A 5 -4.34 -0.65 9.85
N TYR A 6 -4.88 0.41 10.46
CA TYR A 6 -6.11 1.08 10.01
C TYR A 6 -6.00 1.70 8.59
N GLN A 7 -4.87 2.33 8.27
CA GLN A 7 -4.64 2.91 6.94
C GLN A 7 -4.50 1.81 5.87
N TRP A 8 -3.92 0.67 6.23
CA TRP A 8 -3.71 -0.42 5.28
C TRP A 8 -5.02 -1.03 4.78
N SER A 9 -6.03 -1.17 5.64
CA SER A 9 -7.35 -1.68 5.23
C SER A 9 -8.03 -0.83 4.16
N VAL A 10 -7.75 0.49 4.13
CA VAL A 10 -8.24 1.42 3.12
C VAL A 10 -7.36 1.40 1.86
N LEU A 11 -6.04 1.31 2.05
CA LEU A 11 -5.08 1.28 0.94
C LEU A 11 -5.13 -0.02 0.14
N LYS A 12 -5.42 -1.15 0.80
CA LYS A 12 -5.51 -2.49 0.19
C LYS A 12 -6.44 -2.53 -1.03
N PRO A 13 -7.73 -2.15 -0.95
CA PRO A 13 -8.61 -2.15 -2.11
C PRO A 13 -8.16 -1.18 -3.20
N LEU A 14 -7.62 -0.01 -2.85
CA LEU A 14 -7.11 0.97 -3.82
C LEU A 14 -5.90 0.44 -4.60
N LEU A 15 -4.98 -0.23 -3.91
CA LEU A 15 -3.82 -0.89 -4.52
C LEU A 15 -4.25 -2.01 -5.47
N LYS A 16 -5.24 -2.82 -5.10
CA LYS A 16 -5.82 -3.85 -6.00
C LYS A 16 -6.45 -3.21 -7.24
N GLN A 17 -7.17 -2.11 -7.06
CA GLN A 17 -7.83 -1.42 -8.17
C GLN A 17 -6.80 -0.81 -9.13
N ARG A 18 -5.66 -0.33 -8.60
CA ARG A 18 -4.58 0.24 -9.39
C ARG A 18 -3.69 -0.82 -10.05
N PHE A 19 -3.43 -1.92 -9.35
CA PHE A 19 -2.55 -3.01 -9.76
C PHE A 19 -3.32 -4.32 -9.81
N THR A 20 -3.79 -4.69 -11.00
CA THR A 20 -4.53 -5.95 -11.24
C THR A 20 -3.71 -7.20 -10.95
N GLN A 21 -2.39 -7.08 -10.90
CA GLN A 21 -1.46 -8.17 -10.55
C GLN A 21 -1.35 -8.44 -9.04
N LEU A 22 -1.83 -7.54 -8.18
CA LEU A 22 -1.79 -7.70 -6.73
C LEU A 22 -3.03 -8.44 -6.23
N SER A 23 -2.81 -9.53 -5.51
CA SER A 23 -3.87 -10.29 -4.85
C SER A 23 -4.01 -9.89 -3.38
N ASP A 24 -5.13 -10.25 -2.76
CA ASP A 24 -5.37 -9.99 -1.33
C ASP A 24 -4.28 -10.59 -0.43
N GLU A 25 -3.69 -11.70 -0.87
CA GLU A 25 -2.59 -12.41 -0.20
C GLU A 25 -1.26 -11.66 -0.29
N ASP A 26 -1.03 -10.95 -1.39
CA ASP A 26 0.17 -10.12 -1.58
C ASP A 26 0.09 -8.82 -0.77
N LEU A 27 -1.13 -8.42 -0.38
CA LEU A 27 -1.44 -7.24 0.40
C LEU A 27 -1.74 -7.56 1.87
N ILE A 28 -1.20 -8.66 2.39
CA ILE A 28 -1.28 -8.98 3.82
C ILE A 28 -0.25 -8.15 4.57
N PHE A 29 -0.73 -7.19 5.37
CA PHE A 29 0.11 -6.42 6.28
C PHE A 29 0.05 -7.04 7.67
N GLU A 30 1.21 -7.44 8.19
CA GLU A 30 1.38 -7.79 9.60
C GLU A 30 2.28 -6.74 10.26
N ARG A 31 1.89 -6.30 11.45
CA ARG A 31 2.65 -5.31 12.21
C ARG A 31 4.06 -5.87 12.50
N GLY A 32 5.10 -5.14 12.08
CA GLY A 32 6.49 -5.60 12.17
C GLY A 32 7.00 -6.37 10.95
N LYS A 33 6.14 -6.71 9.98
CA LYS A 33 6.53 -7.28 8.67
C LYS A 33 6.36 -6.29 7.52
N GLU A 34 6.50 -4.99 7.81
CA GLU A 34 6.46 -3.93 6.80
C GLU A 34 7.48 -4.16 5.69
N LEU A 35 8.70 -4.55 6.06
CA LEU A 35 9.80 -4.76 5.12
C LEU A 35 9.51 -5.91 4.12
N GLU A 36 8.95 -7.01 4.62
CA GLU A 36 8.53 -8.16 3.81
C GLU A 36 7.43 -7.79 2.81
N LEU A 37 6.42 -7.03 3.27
CA LEU A 37 5.35 -6.53 2.41
C LEU A 37 5.91 -5.66 1.28
N PHE A 38 6.80 -4.72 1.61
CA PHE A 38 7.41 -3.84 0.62
C PHE A 38 8.27 -4.60 -0.38
N MET A 39 9.05 -5.60 0.06
CA MET A 39 9.81 -6.47 -0.86
C MET A 39 8.90 -7.28 -1.79
N ARG A 40 7.77 -7.78 -1.28
CA ARG A 40 6.79 -8.51 -2.09
C ARG A 40 6.13 -7.62 -3.12
N LEU A 41 5.75 -6.40 -2.73
CA LEU A 41 5.17 -5.40 -3.61
C LEU A 41 6.15 -4.98 -4.71
N GLU A 42 7.41 -4.73 -4.38
CA GLU A 42 8.45 -4.41 -5.38
C GLU A 42 8.56 -5.52 -6.44
N ARG A 43 8.66 -6.79 -6.02
CA ARG A 43 8.73 -7.92 -6.96
C ARG A 43 7.47 -8.08 -7.80
N LYS A 44 6.29 -7.89 -7.19
CA LYS A 44 5.01 -8.06 -7.87
C LYS A 44 4.75 -6.95 -8.87
N ILE A 45 4.95 -5.70 -8.46
CA ILE A 45 4.70 -4.50 -9.27
C ILE A 45 5.82 -4.30 -10.30
N GLY A 46 7.04 -4.77 -10.02
CA GLY A 46 8.21 -4.52 -10.86
C GLY A 46 8.70 -3.07 -10.79
N LYS A 47 8.36 -2.36 -9.70
CA LYS A 47 8.76 -0.97 -9.44
C LYS A 47 9.56 -0.89 -8.14
N PRO A 48 10.56 0.00 -8.04
CA PRO A 48 11.35 0.13 -6.83
C PRO A 48 10.47 0.50 -5.64
N GLN A 49 10.85 0.03 -4.44
CA GLN A 49 10.16 0.33 -3.18
C GLN A 49 9.80 1.80 -3.00
N GLU A 50 10.65 2.73 -3.45
CA GLU A 50 10.39 4.17 -3.39
C GLU A 50 9.15 4.59 -4.19
N ASP A 51 8.97 4.04 -5.40
CA ASP A 51 7.81 4.34 -6.25
C ASP A 51 6.53 3.81 -5.61
N VAL A 52 6.60 2.57 -5.09
CA VAL A 52 5.50 1.94 -4.36
C VAL A 52 5.15 2.77 -3.12
N ALA A 53 6.15 3.20 -2.35
CA ALA A 53 5.95 4.04 -1.18
C ALA A 53 5.36 5.41 -1.52
N ARG A 54 5.77 6.04 -2.63
CA ARG A 54 5.16 7.29 -3.12
C ARG A 54 3.71 7.09 -3.50
N ILE A 55 3.38 6.00 -4.19
CA ILE A 55 2.03 5.67 -4.60
C ILE A 55 1.13 5.48 -3.37
N ILE A 56 1.59 4.69 -2.40
CA ILE A 56 0.88 4.47 -1.12
C ILE A 56 0.68 5.80 -0.37
N LYS A 57 1.74 6.60 -0.25
CA LYS A 57 1.68 7.92 0.39
C LYS A 57 0.72 8.87 -0.34
N GLY A 58 0.73 8.88 -1.67
CA GLY A 58 -0.15 9.69 -2.50
C GLY A 58 -1.63 9.30 -2.31
N MET A 59 -1.92 7.99 -2.30
CA MET A 59 -3.27 7.49 -2.03
C MET A 59 -3.73 7.83 -0.60
N GLN A 60 -2.84 7.67 0.39
CA GLN A 60 -3.12 8.04 1.77
C GLN A 60 -3.44 9.53 1.90
N GLN A 61 -2.65 10.40 1.27
CA GLN A 61 -2.88 11.84 1.26
C GLN A 61 -4.22 12.19 0.59
N CYS A 62 -4.54 11.56 -0.55
CA CYS A 62 -5.81 11.77 -1.24
C CYS A 62 -7.02 11.35 -0.37
N TYR A 63 -6.94 10.22 0.33
CA TYR A 63 -8.00 9.74 1.21
C TYR A 63 -8.19 10.64 2.44
N LEU A 64 -7.09 11.11 3.05
CA LEU A 64 -7.16 12.04 4.18
C LEU A 64 -7.72 13.40 3.77
N GLN A 65 -7.42 13.88 2.57
CA GLN A 65 -7.97 15.13 2.03
C GLN A 65 -9.48 14.98 1.72
N GLN A 66 -9.91 13.82 1.23
CA GLN A 66 -11.30 13.56 0.89
C GLN A 66 -12.21 13.34 2.10
N SER A 67 -11.66 12.94 3.25
CA SER A 67 -12.39 12.87 4.53
C SER A 67 -12.45 14.21 5.27
N LEU A 68 -11.73 15.24 4.80
CA LEU A 68 -11.63 16.58 5.38
C LEU A 68 -12.49 17.62 4.63
N LEU A 69 -13.24 17.19 3.62
CA LEU A 69 -14.29 17.92 2.89
C LEU A 69 -15.67 17.39 3.33
#